data_AF-A0A956WGR3-F1
#
_entry.id   AF-A0A956WGR3-F1
#
_cell.length_a   1.000
_cell.length_b   1.000
_cell.length_c   1.000
_cell.angle_alpha   90.00
_cell.angle_beta   90.00
_cell.angle_gamma   90.00
#
_symmetry.space_group_name_H-M   'P 1'
#
loop_
_entity.id
_entity.type
_entity.pdbx_description
1 polymer ?
#
loop_
_entity_poly.entity_id
_entity_poly.type
_entity_poly.pdbx_seq_one_letter_code
_entity_poly.pdbx_strand_id
1 'polypeptide(L)'
;MRLLIDETFATTTYTHPIMSGDLTSPSSLEVTLVPRLEPAAVGAGDAALIASPGVLFLQETHVVAPEIAVIAQDTGAVAMRVPVRPDEIEATPVRLLDTGLLAEWLARALMRGFYGIEATAWVRNDNDPAIARAEVVIVEGAEALREPE
;
A
#
# COMPACT_ATOMS: atom_id res chain seq x y z
N MET A 1 -19.18 11.96 -12.26
CA MET A 1 -18.76 10.99 -11.23
C MET A 1 -17.60 10.22 -11.82
N ARG A 2 -16.52 10.03 -11.07
CA ARG A 2 -15.37 9.24 -11.50
C ARG A 2 -15.31 7.95 -10.69
N LEU A 3 -14.96 6.84 -11.34
CA LEU A 3 -14.63 5.59 -10.69
C LEU A 3 -13.12 5.38 -10.77
N LEU A 4 -12.46 5.44 -9.63
CA LEU A 4 -11.04 5.16 -9.48
C LEU A 4 -10.89 3.68 -9.10
N ILE A 5 -10.09 2.92 -9.84
CA ILE A 5 -9.81 1.52 -9.53
C ILE A 5 -8.31 1.39 -9.24
N ASP A 6 -7.97 0.98 -8.03
CA ASP A 6 -6.61 0.65 -7.65
C ASP A 6 -6.13 -0.53 -8.50
N GLU A 7 -5.12 -0.33 -9.34
CA GLU A 7 -4.58 -1.35 -10.23
C GLU A 7 -3.65 -2.28 -9.44
N THR A 8 -4.20 -3.41 -8.99
CA THR A 8 -3.52 -4.42 -8.19
C THR A 8 -3.90 -5.81 -8.68
N PHE A 9 -3.18 -6.84 -8.24
CA PHE A 9 -3.56 -8.22 -8.54
C PHE A 9 -5.02 -8.53 -8.17
N ALA A 10 -5.48 -8.03 -7.03
CA ALA A 10 -6.84 -8.20 -6.52
C ALA A 10 -7.93 -7.68 -7.48
N THR A 11 -7.65 -6.59 -8.19
CA THR A 11 -8.60 -5.93 -9.09
C THR A 11 -8.41 -6.34 -10.55
N THR A 12 -7.44 -7.20 -10.87
CA THR A 12 -7.15 -7.64 -12.25
C THR A 12 -8.36 -8.19 -12.99
N THR A 13 -9.26 -8.90 -12.30
CA THR A 13 -10.52 -9.41 -12.87
C THR A 13 -11.40 -8.29 -13.44
N TYR A 14 -11.29 -7.06 -12.90
CA TYR A 14 -12.00 -5.88 -13.40
C TYR A 14 -11.14 -5.02 -14.33
N THR A 15 -9.86 -4.82 -14.01
CA THR A 15 -8.99 -3.91 -14.77
C THR A 15 -8.54 -4.51 -16.10
N HIS A 16 -8.28 -5.82 -16.19
CA HIS A 16 -7.79 -6.46 -17.42
C HIS A 16 -8.78 -6.34 -18.59
N PRO A 17 -10.09 -6.63 -18.44
CA PRO A 17 -11.07 -6.42 -19.51
C PRO A 17 -11.17 -4.94 -19.95
N ILE A 18 -10.98 -3.99 -19.04
CA ILE A 18 -11.01 -2.56 -19.35
C ILE A 18 -9.77 -2.17 -20.16
N MET A 19 -8.58 -2.62 -19.73
CA MET A 19 -7.30 -2.34 -20.41
C MET A 19 -7.22 -2.97 -21.80
N SER A 20 -7.77 -4.17 -21.96
CA SER A 20 -7.82 -4.88 -23.24
C SER A 20 -8.87 -4.33 -24.22
N GLY A 21 -9.77 -3.45 -23.74
CA GLY A 21 -10.86 -2.90 -24.53
C GLY A 21 -12.07 -3.82 -24.69
N ASP A 22 -12.09 -4.97 -24.00
CA ASP A 22 -13.23 -5.88 -23.95
C ASP A 22 -14.44 -5.25 -23.25
N LEU A 23 -14.19 -4.31 -22.34
CA LEU A 23 -15.20 -3.53 -21.62
C LEU A 23 -14.96 -2.03 -21.84
N THR A 24 -15.93 -1.36 -22.47
CA THR A 24 -15.96 0.10 -22.57
C THR A 24 -16.74 0.73 -21.42
N SER A 25 -16.18 1.79 -20.84
CA SER A 25 -16.83 2.60 -19.82
C SER A 25 -18.13 3.24 -20.37
N PRO A 26 -19.22 3.30 -19.57
CA PRO A 26 -20.40 4.08 -19.93
C PRO A 26 -20.05 5.56 -20.15
N SER A 27 -20.70 6.23 -21.10
CA SER A 27 -20.42 7.65 -21.41
C SER A 27 -20.67 8.62 -20.24
N SER A 28 -21.44 8.19 -19.23
CA SER A 28 -21.74 8.96 -18.02
C SER A 28 -20.75 8.72 -16.88
N LEU A 29 -19.80 7.79 -17.03
CA LEU A 29 -18.86 7.38 -15.99
C LEU A 29 -17.43 7.39 -16.53
N GLU A 30 -16.62 8.29 -15.99
CA GLU A 30 -15.17 8.27 -16.20
C GLU A 30 -14.57 7.16 -15.33
N VAL A 31 -13.89 6.20 -15.94
CA VAL A 31 -13.19 5.12 -15.23
C VAL A 31 -11.69 5.32 -15.40
N THR A 32 -10.97 5.39 -14.28
CA THR A 32 -9.53 5.60 -14.27
C THR A 32 -8.87 4.50 -13.45
N LEU A 33 -7.95 3.78 -14.08
CA LEU A 33 -7.11 2.79 -13.42
C LEU A 33 -5.90 3.50 -12.84
N VAL A 34 -5.65 3.32 -11.54
CA VAL A 34 -4.61 4.03 -10.81
C VAL A 34 -3.73 3.01 -10.11
N PRO A 35 -2.47 2.83 -10.54
CA PRO A 35 -1.53 2.00 -9.81
C PRO A 35 -1.31 2.55 -8.40
N ARG A 36 -1.60 1.74 -7.36
CA ARG A 36 -1.42 2.10 -5.95
C ARG A 36 -2.21 3.36 -5.59
N LEU A 37 -3.52 3.30 -5.77
CA LEU A 37 -4.44 4.40 -5.48
C LEU A 37 -4.34 4.84 -4.01
N GLU A 38 -3.86 6.08 -3.79
CA GLU A 38 -3.83 6.67 -2.45
C GLU A 38 -5.20 7.24 -2.06
N PRO A 39 -5.60 7.15 -0.77
CA PRO A 39 -6.87 7.72 -0.31
C PRO A 39 -7.02 9.21 -0.59
N ALA A 40 -5.93 9.97 -0.54
CA ALA A 40 -5.94 11.43 -0.77
C ALA A 40 -6.34 11.83 -2.21
N ALA A 41 -6.26 10.89 -3.16
CA ALA A 41 -6.66 11.12 -4.54
C ALA A 41 -8.18 10.98 -4.76
N VAL A 42 -8.92 10.43 -3.79
CA VAL A 42 -10.36 10.18 -3.89
C VAL A 42 -11.12 11.41 -3.40
N GLY A 43 -11.77 12.13 -4.32
CA GLY A 43 -12.58 13.31 -4.01
C GLY A 43 -13.99 12.94 -3.56
N ALA A 44 -14.67 13.86 -2.86
CA ALA A 44 -15.99 13.62 -2.23
C ALA A 44 -17.13 13.20 -3.18
N GLY A 45 -16.96 13.34 -4.50
CA GLY A 45 -17.93 12.92 -5.52
C GLY A 45 -17.47 11.71 -6.35
N ASP A 46 -16.37 11.09 -5.96
CA ASP A 46 -15.79 9.94 -6.63
C ASP A 46 -16.22 8.63 -5.95
N ALA A 47 -16.21 7.55 -6.73
CA ALA A 47 -16.25 6.19 -6.20
C ALA A 47 -14.86 5.58 -6.37
N ALA A 48 -14.45 4.74 -5.42
CA ALA A 48 -13.14 4.08 -5.48
C ALA A 48 -13.24 2.59 -5.13
N LEU A 49 -12.63 1.74 -5.97
CA LEU A 49 -12.25 0.39 -5.60
C LEU A 49 -10.79 0.46 -5.13
N ILE A 50 -10.59 0.55 -3.82
CA ILE A 50 -9.30 0.82 -3.16
C ILE A 50 -8.96 -0.30 -2.17
N ALA A 51 -7.66 -0.50 -1.89
CA ALA A 51 -7.22 -1.41 -0.86
C ALA A 51 -7.87 -1.12 0.51
N SER A 52 -8.15 -2.18 1.28
CA SER A 52 -8.89 -2.09 2.55
C SER A 52 -8.29 -1.14 3.58
N PRO A 53 -6.95 -0.94 3.70
CA PRO A 53 -6.43 0.08 4.61
C PRO A 53 -6.93 1.48 4.20
N GLY A 54 -6.93 1.81 2.91
CA GLY A 54 -7.36 3.12 2.41
C GLY A 54 -8.79 3.50 2.82
N VAL A 55 -9.66 2.52 3.05
CA VAL A 55 -11.03 2.74 3.56
C VAL A 55 -11.03 3.46 4.92
N LEU A 56 -10.05 3.19 5.79
CA LEU A 56 -9.96 3.82 7.11
C LEU A 56 -9.71 5.34 7.01
N PHE A 57 -9.06 5.81 5.94
CA PHE A 57 -8.88 7.24 5.67
C PHE A 57 -10.14 7.89 5.09
N LEU A 58 -11.01 7.12 4.43
CA LEU A 58 -12.19 7.62 3.74
C LEU A 58 -13.49 7.46 4.54
N GLN A 59 -13.45 6.76 5.67
CA GLN A 59 -14.64 6.38 6.45
C GLN A 59 -15.53 7.57 6.90
N GLU A 60 -14.96 8.76 7.06
CA GLU A 60 -15.72 9.96 7.45
C GLU A 60 -16.38 10.67 6.25
N THR A 61 -15.87 10.44 5.04
CA THR A 61 -16.26 11.17 3.83
C THR A 61 -17.00 10.31 2.81
N HIS A 62 -16.84 8.99 2.88
CA HIS A 62 -17.38 8.04 1.92
C HIS A 62 -18.13 6.92 2.63
N VAL A 63 -19.19 6.44 1.97
CA VAL A 63 -19.91 5.24 2.41
C VAL A 63 -19.20 4.01 1.84
N VAL A 64 -18.92 3.04 2.71
CA VAL A 64 -18.43 1.73 2.28
C VAL A 64 -19.62 0.90 1.81
N ALA A 65 -19.55 0.40 0.57
CA ALA A 65 -20.53 -0.53 0.01
C ALA A 65 -20.02 -1.97 0.20
N PRO A 66 -20.33 -2.65 1.33
CA PRO A 66 -19.79 -3.97 1.64
C PRO A 66 -20.18 -5.05 0.62
N GLU A 67 -21.30 -4.86 -0.07
CA GLU A 67 -21.78 -5.76 -1.13
C GLU A 67 -20.96 -5.73 -2.42
N ILE A 68 -20.13 -4.69 -2.61
CA ILE A 68 -19.23 -4.52 -3.76
C ILE A 68 -17.76 -4.62 -3.33
N ALA A 69 -17.49 -4.56 -2.02
CA ALA A 69 -16.15 -4.64 -1.46
C ALA A 69 -15.53 -6.04 -1.72
N VAL A 70 -14.62 -6.12 -2.69
CA VAL A 70 -13.81 -7.32 -2.89
C VAL A 70 -12.70 -7.33 -1.85
N ILE A 71 -12.82 -8.23 -0.88
CA ILE A 71 -11.73 -8.54 0.05
C ILE A 71 -10.84 -9.58 -0.62
N ALA A 72 -9.90 -9.15 -1.44
CA ALA A 72 -8.74 -9.98 -1.72
C ALA A 72 -7.77 -9.75 -0.56
N GLN A 73 -7.65 -10.74 0.33
CA GLN A 73 -6.61 -10.73 1.33
C GLN A 73 -5.33 -11.18 0.64
N ASP A 74 -4.47 -10.23 0.29
CA ASP A 74 -3.09 -10.57 -0.07
C ASP A 74 -2.39 -10.97 1.24
N THR A 75 -2.31 -12.29 1.51
CA THR A 75 -1.58 -12.80 2.66
C THR A 75 -0.14 -13.06 2.26
N GLY A 76 0.65 -12.00 2.27
CA GLY A 76 2.11 -12.10 2.21
C GLY A 76 2.71 -12.22 3.61
N ALA A 77 3.82 -12.96 3.74
CA ALA A 77 4.67 -12.79 4.92
C ALA A 77 5.22 -11.36 4.93
N VAL A 78 5.26 -10.71 6.09
CA VAL A 78 5.87 -9.39 6.27
C VAL A 78 7.06 -9.56 7.21
N ALA A 79 8.21 -9.05 6.81
CA ALA A 79 9.41 -9.06 7.64
C ALA A 79 10.02 -7.66 7.75
N MET A 80 10.55 -7.38 8.94
CA MET A 80 11.43 -6.25 9.17
C MET A 80 12.86 -6.78 9.22
N ARG A 81 13.69 -6.32 8.29
CA ARG A 81 15.13 -6.61 8.27
C ARG A 81 15.88 -5.46 8.90
N VAL A 82 16.78 -5.80 9.82
CA VAL A 82 17.66 -4.88 10.53
C VAL A 82 19.05 -5.53 10.64
N PRO A 83 20.15 -4.75 10.56
CA PRO A 83 21.51 -5.29 10.63
C PRO A 83 21.93 -5.66 12.07
N VAL A 84 21.22 -5.13 13.06
CA VAL A 84 21.46 -5.29 14.50
C VAL A 84 20.15 -5.61 15.21
N ARG A 85 20.19 -5.80 16.53
CA ARG A 85 18.95 -5.96 17.29
C ARG A 85 18.09 -4.68 17.18
N PRO A 86 16.76 -4.79 16.98
CA PRO A 86 15.90 -3.62 16.77
C PRO A 86 16.02 -2.53 17.83
N ASP A 87 16.27 -2.91 19.10
CA ASP A 87 16.42 -1.99 20.24
C ASP A 87 17.74 -1.19 20.22
N GLU A 88 18.68 -1.53 19.35
CA GLU A 88 19.93 -0.77 19.14
C GLU A 88 19.77 0.37 18.11
N ILE A 89 18.65 0.41 17.37
CA ILE A 89 18.38 1.43 16.36
C ILE A 89 17.48 2.49 16.99
N GLU A 90 18.03 3.68 17.25
CA GLU A 90 17.25 4.79 17.81
C GLU A 90 16.39 5.47 16.74
N ALA A 91 16.99 5.86 15.62
CA ALA A 91 16.32 6.59 14.55
C ALA A 91 16.96 6.32 13.19
N THR A 92 16.14 6.00 12.17
CA THR A 92 16.65 5.66 10.84
C THR A 92 15.59 5.91 9.75
N PRO A 93 15.98 6.18 8.48
CA PRO A 93 15.04 6.05 7.37
C PRO A 93 14.55 4.61 7.24
N VAL A 94 13.26 4.42 6.98
CA VAL A 94 12.68 3.09 6.74
C VAL A 94 12.50 2.88 5.26
N ARG A 95 13.13 1.85 4.71
CA ARG A 95 12.94 1.43 3.32
C ARG A 95 11.73 0.51 3.21
N LEU A 96 10.87 0.79 2.23
CA LEU A 96 9.70 -0.01 1.87
C LEU A 96 9.99 -0.74 0.55
N LEU A 97 10.48 -1.99 0.64
CA LEU A 97 10.86 -2.80 -0.52
C LEU A 97 9.76 -3.80 -0.86
N ASP A 98 9.14 -3.62 -2.03
CA ASP A 98 8.03 -4.45 -2.52
C ASP A 98 6.87 -4.60 -1.52
N THR A 99 6.65 -3.58 -0.68
CA THR A 99 5.59 -3.61 0.34
C THR A 99 4.28 -3.03 -0.17
N GLY A 100 3.18 -3.69 0.20
CA GLY A 100 1.83 -3.18 0.14
C GLY A 100 1.51 -2.23 1.30
N LEU A 101 0.29 -1.68 1.27
CA LEU A 101 -0.18 -0.71 2.26
C LEU A 101 -0.30 -1.32 3.66
N LEU A 102 -0.71 -2.59 3.78
CA LEU A 102 -0.86 -3.24 5.07
C LEU A 102 0.48 -3.39 5.80
N ALA A 103 1.51 -3.87 5.10
CA ALA A 103 2.86 -4.01 5.65
C ALA A 103 3.43 -2.66 6.09
N GLU A 104 3.26 -1.62 5.28
CA GLU A 104 3.68 -0.26 5.63
C GLU A 104 2.95 0.25 6.89
N TRP A 105 1.63 0.04 6.98
CA TRP A 105 0.86 0.53 8.13
C TRP A 105 1.19 -0.22 9.41
N LEU A 106 1.37 -1.53 9.32
CA LEU A 106 1.83 -2.34 10.44
C LEU A 106 3.19 -1.85 10.92
N ALA A 107 4.12 -1.58 10.01
CA ALA A 107 5.42 -1.01 10.35
C ALA A 107 5.27 0.36 11.03
N ARG A 108 4.47 1.27 10.47
CA ARG A 108 4.20 2.60 11.04
C ARG A 108 3.61 2.53 12.46
N ALA A 109 2.71 1.58 12.70
CA ALA A 109 2.09 1.38 14.01
C ALA A 109 3.07 0.81 15.04
N LEU A 110 3.98 -0.08 14.62
CA LEU A 110 4.86 -0.81 15.53
C LEU A 110 6.22 -0.14 15.76
N MET A 111 6.76 0.62 14.81
CA MET A 111 8.14 1.12 14.87
C MET A 111 8.46 1.83 16.19
N ARG A 112 7.73 2.89 16.49
CA ARG A 112 7.99 3.65 17.72
C ARG A 112 7.43 2.97 18.95
N GLY A 113 6.19 2.47 18.87
CA GLY A 113 5.45 1.99 20.05
C GLY A 113 5.93 0.64 20.58
N PHE A 114 6.38 -0.25 19.69
CA PHE A 114 6.80 -1.60 20.04
C PHE A 114 8.32 -1.78 19.97
N TYR A 115 8.96 -1.29 18.90
CA TYR A 115 10.41 -1.44 18.73
C TYR A 115 11.24 -0.29 19.30
N GLY A 116 10.62 0.86 19.62
CA GLY A 116 11.33 2.05 20.08
C GLY A 116 12.08 2.81 18.98
N ILE A 117 11.90 2.43 17.71
CA ILE A 117 12.62 3.01 16.56
C ILE A 117 11.87 4.23 16.03
N GLU A 118 12.56 5.36 15.90
CA GLU A 118 12.04 6.56 15.23
C GLU A 118 12.27 6.49 13.71
N ALA A 119 11.20 6.32 12.94
CA ALA A 119 11.25 6.39 11.48
C ALA A 119 11.41 7.86 11.04
N THR A 120 12.61 8.23 10.58
CA THR A 120 12.90 9.61 10.13
C THR A 120 12.36 9.92 8.73
N ALA A 121 12.15 8.88 7.92
CA ALA A 121 11.52 8.96 6.61
C ALA A 121 10.96 7.58 6.22
N TRP A 122 10.00 7.56 5.30
CA TRP A 122 9.44 6.35 4.70
C TRP A 122 9.75 6.38 3.21
N VAL A 123 10.68 5.52 2.79
CA VAL A 123 11.34 5.65 1.50
C VAL A 123 11.02 4.46 0.63
N ARG A 124 10.42 4.74 -0.54
CA ARG A 124 9.98 3.72 -1.50
C ARG A 124 10.69 3.82 -2.85
N ASN A 125 11.21 4.99 -3.18
CA ASN A 125 11.91 5.22 -4.45
C ASN A 125 13.35 4.74 -4.33
N ASP A 126 13.73 3.71 -5.08
CA ASP A 126 15.09 3.14 -5.07
C ASP A 126 16.21 4.15 -5.40
N ASN A 127 15.89 5.29 -6.01
CA ASN A 127 16.84 6.36 -6.29
C ASN A 127 16.97 7.41 -5.16
N ASP A 128 16.24 7.27 -4.07
CA ASP A 128 16.31 8.20 -2.95
C ASP A 128 17.61 7.96 -2.14
N PRO A 129 18.47 8.99 -1.96
CA PRO A 129 19.72 8.85 -1.22
C PRO A 129 19.55 8.45 0.25
N ALA A 130 18.34 8.58 0.83
CA ALA A 130 18.04 8.09 2.16
C ALA A 130 18.05 6.55 2.25
N ILE A 131 17.87 5.81 1.14
CA ILE A 131 17.91 4.34 1.13
C ILE A 131 19.27 3.80 1.57
N ALA A 132 20.36 4.44 1.13
CA ALA A 132 21.71 4.02 1.52
C ALA A 132 21.99 4.16 3.02
N ARG A 133 21.13 4.89 3.74
CA ARG A 133 21.22 5.12 5.19
C ARG A 133 20.12 4.37 5.96
N ALA A 134 19.23 3.66 5.26
CA ALA A 134 18.14 2.94 5.89
C ALA A 134 18.66 1.68 6.57
N GLU A 135 18.56 1.62 7.88
CA GLU A 135 18.90 0.42 8.66
C GLU A 135 17.70 -0.52 8.82
N VAL A 136 16.50 -0.01 8.60
CA VAL A 136 15.26 -0.79 8.64
C VAL A 136 14.73 -0.94 7.23
N VAL A 137 14.56 -2.19 6.80
CA VAL A 137 13.90 -2.53 5.53
C VAL A 137 12.66 -3.37 5.83
N ILE A 138 11.49 -2.88 5.43
CA ILE A 138 10.25 -3.65 5.45
C ILE A 138 10.12 -4.34 4.10
N VAL A 139 9.90 -5.64 4.13
CA VAL A 139 9.66 -6.49 2.95
C VAL A 139 8.37 -7.28 3.12
N GLU A 140 7.74 -7.61 2.00
CA GLU A 140 6.51 -8.41 1.96
C GLU A 140 6.65 -9.56 0.94
N GLY A 141 5.80 -10.57 1.06
CA GLY A 141 5.68 -11.65 0.08
C GLY A 141 6.90 -12.56 0.05
N ALA A 142 7.37 -12.90 -1.16
CA ALA A 142 8.51 -13.80 -1.34
C ALA A 142 9.82 -13.23 -0.76
N GLU A 143 10.00 -11.91 -0.79
CA GLU A 143 11.16 -11.28 -0.19
C GLU A 143 11.20 -11.49 1.31
N ALA A 144 10.07 -11.45 2.01
CA ALA A 144 10.04 -11.71 3.46
C ALA A 144 10.45 -13.14 3.86
N LEU A 145 10.47 -14.09 2.91
CA LEU A 145 10.91 -15.46 3.13
C LEU A 145 12.41 -15.68 2.86
N ARG A 146 13.09 -14.71 2.24
CA ARG A 146 14.53 -14.78 1.98
C ARG A 146 15.32 -14.43 3.24
N GLU A 147 16.44 -15.13 3.44
CA GLU A 147 17.39 -14.78 4.51
C GLU A 147 17.86 -13.33 4.36
N PRO A 148 17.99 -12.57 5.46
CA PRO A 148 18.59 -11.24 5.43
C PRO A 148 20.04 -11.32 4.93
N GLU A 149 20.43 -10.40 4.05
CA GLU A 149 21.83 -10.24 3.59
C GLU A 149 22.75 -9.67 4.67
#